data_AF-A0A954MTI3-F1
#
_entry.id   AF-A0A954MTI3-F1
#
_cell.length_a   1.000
_cell.length_b   1.000
_cell.length_c   1.000
_cell.angle_alpha   90.00
_cell.angle_beta   90.00
_cell.angle_gamma   90.00
#
_symmetry.space_group_name_H-M   'P 1'
#
loop_
_entity.id
_entity.type
_entity.pdbx_description
1 polymer ?
#
loop_
_entity_poly.entity_id
_entity_poly.type
_entity_poly.pdbx_seq_one_letter_code
_entity_poly.pdbx_strand_id
1 'polypeptide(L)'
;YRNKIGALTYVQFMMDYGRDRAPTHPNGSNAGPSVGTKVALSRLSPDCPYRAEATAGGSFEFPPREQPMHAVRRSLIAAIQSVKVQNAGVSPAIADQVSVVSFDAISAFHAPKIEIGLTADYTSAMEVCSKLQVVGDIGYTTAMENGIIKGRNHIAPADKGGSGRKFTTKVMVLLTDGVPNIWQSSNAEIDGYSTANPNADYYSNLYPWYNSVLMQSAQMQVEKTLLFPVGVGLGCDYDFMDRISRMNKTDEGGQSPRGSGNPAEYEQRLTDIFEEILKTPNVRLVK
;
A
#
# COMPACT_ATOMS: atom_id res chain seq x y z
N TYR A 1 -3.87 -3.51 26.04
CA TYR A 1 -4.22 -2.86 27.33
C TYR A 1 -3.13 -1.94 27.90
N ARG A 2 -1.88 -1.95 27.42
CA ARG A 2 -0.81 -1.06 27.93
C ARG A 2 -1.00 0.43 27.59
N ASN A 3 -1.80 0.75 26.58
CA ASN A 3 -2.04 2.14 26.12
C ASN A 3 -3.26 2.80 26.77
N LYS A 4 -3.87 2.19 27.80
CA LYS A 4 -5.13 2.63 28.42
C LYS A 4 -4.99 3.22 29.83
N ILE A 5 -3.76 3.37 30.35
CA ILE A 5 -3.51 3.94 31.68
C ILE A 5 -2.51 5.08 31.52
N GLY A 6 -2.94 6.31 31.83
CA GLY A 6 -2.12 7.54 31.76
C GLY A 6 -2.76 8.66 30.94
N ALA A 7 -2.17 9.85 30.97
CA ALA A 7 -2.54 10.93 30.06
C ALA A 7 -2.07 10.60 28.63
N LEU A 8 -2.96 10.72 27.65
CA LEU A 8 -2.56 10.63 26.25
C LEU A 8 -1.61 11.78 25.93
N THR A 9 -0.46 11.46 25.35
CA THR A 9 0.41 12.51 24.79
C THR A 9 -0.33 13.16 23.63
N TYR A 10 0.01 14.42 23.32
CA TYR A 10 -0.54 15.08 22.14
C TYR A 10 -0.31 14.24 20.87
N VAL A 11 0.87 13.61 20.75
CA VAL A 11 1.19 12.74 19.60
C VAL A 11 0.24 11.53 19.54
N GLN A 12 0.04 10.81 20.64
CA GLN A 12 -0.88 9.66 20.65
C GLN A 12 -2.30 10.10 20.30
N PHE A 13 -2.77 11.23 20.85
CA PHE A 13 -4.08 11.78 20.50
C PHE A 13 -4.21 12.04 18.99
N MET A 14 -3.21 12.67 18.37
CA MET A 14 -3.25 12.93 16.93
C MET A 14 -3.31 11.63 16.12
N MET A 15 -2.55 10.60 16.51
CA MET A 15 -2.52 9.30 15.82
C MET A 15 -3.79 8.47 16.05
N ASP A 16 -4.38 8.52 17.24
CA ASP A 16 -5.64 7.83 17.57
C ASP A 16 -6.78 8.24 16.63
N TYR A 17 -6.82 9.52 16.25
CA TYR A 17 -7.84 10.06 15.36
C TYR A 17 -7.42 10.10 13.88
N GLY A 18 -6.12 10.25 13.59
CA GLY A 18 -5.56 10.16 12.24
C GLY A 18 -6.26 11.03 11.20
N ARG A 19 -6.38 10.52 9.96
CA ARG A 19 -7.06 11.21 8.85
C ARG A 19 -8.57 11.31 9.04
N ASP A 20 -9.22 10.27 9.54
CA ASP A 20 -10.64 10.02 9.29
C ASP A 20 -11.54 10.18 10.52
N ARG A 21 -10.99 10.13 11.74
CA ARG A 21 -11.80 10.19 12.97
C ARG A 21 -11.91 11.59 13.56
N ALA A 22 -12.99 11.83 14.28
CA ALA A 22 -13.26 13.09 14.96
C ALA A 22 -13.27 12.93 16.49
N PRO A 23 -12.39 13.61 17.24
CA PRO A 23 -12.41 13.59 18.72
C PRO A 23 -13.68 14.14 19.34
N THR A 24 -14.48 14.89 18.58
CA THR A 24 -15.75 15.45 19.05
C THR A 24 -16.90 14.45 19.08
N HIS A 25 -16.68 13.20 18.64
CA HIS A 25 -17.69 12.16 18.54
C HIS A 25 -17.25 10.86 19.24
N PRO A 26 -18.20 10.04 19.74
CA PRO A 26 -17.89 8.73 20.31
C PRO A 26 -17.22 7.78 19.30
N ASN A 27 -16.34 6.89 19.77
CA ASN A 27 -15.54 5.99 18.93
C ASN A 27 -16.33 5.11 17.94
N GLY A 28 -17.59 4.79 18.24
CA GLY A 28 -18.45 4.00 17.36
C GLY A 28 -19.05 4.78 16.18
N SER A 29 -18.97 6.11 16.19
CA SER A 29 -19.59 6.97 15.18
C SER A 29 -18.70 8.13 14.74
N ASN A 30 -17.39 8.09 15.06
CA ASN A 30 -16.50 9.21 14.82
C ASN A 30 -15.71 9.15 13.50
N ALA A 31 -15.83 8.07 12.72
CA ALA A 31 -15.14 7.91 11.44
C ALA A 31 -15.96 8.47 10.27
N GLY A 32 -15.28 9.09 9.30
CA GLY A 32 -15.88 9.55 8.05
C GLY A 32 -15.64 11.04 7.76
N PRO A 33 -15.67 11.46 6.49
CA PRO A 33 -15.16 12.78 6.10
C PRO A 33 -16.05 13.94 6.56
N SER A 34 -17.36 13.70 6.69
CA SER A 34 -18.35 14.70 7.12
C SER A 34 -18.59 14.72 8.64
N VAL A 35 -17.92 13.84 9.39
CA VAL A 35 -18.18 13.66 10.82
C VAL A 35 -17.26 14.54 11.65
N GLY A 36 -17.82 15.54 12.33
CA GLY A 36 -17.14 16.33 13.36
C GLY A 36 -15.86 17.05 12.91
N THR A 37 -15.15 17.61 13.87
CA THR A 37 -13.88 18.30 13.64
C THR A 37 -12.74 17.29 13.57
N LYS A 38 -11.86 17.44 12.58
CA LYS A 38 -10.67 16.57 12.42
C LYS A 38 -9.45 17.18 13.10
N VAL A 39 -8.58 16.32 13.60
CA VAL A 39 -7.27 16.73 14.12
C VAL A 39 -6.42 17.36 13.03
N ALA A 40 -5.50 18.26 13.38
CA ALA A 40 -4.64 18.95 12.41
C ALA A 40 -3.70 18.00 11.62
N LEU A 41 -3.62 16.72 11.99
CA LEU A 41 -2.95 15.70 11.18
C LEU A 41 -3.74 15.39 9.89
N SER A 42 -5.08 15.47 9.93
CA SER A 42 -5.94 15.16 8.80
C SER A 42 -6.00 16.30 7.78
N ARG A 43 -5.86 15.97 6.49
CA ARG A 43 -6.09 16.93 5.38
C ARG A 43 -7.54 17.39 5.25
N LEU A 44 -8.47 16.74 5.96
CA LEU A 44 -9.86 17.16 6.05
C LEU A 44 -10.06 18.24 7.15
N SER A 45 -9.02 18.52 7.96
CA SER A 45 -9.03 19.62 8.90
C SER A 45 -8.66 20.93 8.19
N PRO A 46 -9.39 22.04 8.43
CA PRO A 46 -8.98 23.36 7.95
C PRO A 46 -7.64 23.82 8.56
N ASP A 47 -7.26 23.26 9.70
CA ASP A 47 -6.04 23.61 10.42
C ASP A 47 -4.86 22.70 10.06
N CYS A 48 -4.97 21.87 9.01
CA CYS A 48 -3.89 20.96 8.60
C CYS A 48 -2.70 21.76 8.06
N PRO A 49 -1.54 21.75 8.75
CA PRO A 49 -0.40 22.53 8.30
C PRO A 49 0.33 21.75 7.21
N TYR A 50 0.31 22.31 6.00
CA TYR A 50 1.09 21.84 4.88
C TYR A 50 2.50 22.45 4.87
N ARG A 51 3.46 21.69 4.33
CA ARG A 51 4.84 22.15 4.14
C ARG A 51 5.40 21.69 2.80
N ALA A 52 5.98 22.62 2.06
CA ALA A 52 6.84 22.33 0.92
C ALA A 52 8.10 21.60 1.37
N GLU A 53 8.40 20.47 0.74
CA GLU A 53 9.66 19.76 0.94
C GLU A 53 10.29 19.42 -0.41
N ALA A 54 11.63 19.40 -0.45
CA ALA A 54 12.37 18.89 -1.60
C ALA A 54 12.40 17.35 -1.58
N THR A 55 12.26 16.75 -2.77
CA THR A 55 12.27 15.30 -3.02
C THR A 55 13.06 15.00 -4.29
N ALA A 56 13.29 13.72 -4.59
CA ALA A 56 13.90 13.32 -5.86
C ALA A 56 13.09 13.77 -7.09
N GLY A 57 11.76 13.85 -6.95
CA GLY A 57 10.83 14.21 -8.03
C GLY A 57 10.56 15.71 -8.18
N GLY A 58 11.19 16.56 -7.36
CA GLY A 58 10.93 18.00 -7.28
C GLY A 58 10.45 18.41 -5.89
N SER A 59 9.79 19.57 -5.78
CA SER A 59 9.21 20.03 -4.51
C SER A 59 7.71 19.75 -4.47
N PHE A 60 7.23 19.22 -3.34
CA PHE A 60 5.83 18.88 -3.12
C PHE A 60 5.37 19.38 -1.75
N GLU A 61 4.07 19.66 -1.64
CA GLU A 61 3.41 19.97 -0.37
C GLU A 61 3.02 18.69 0.36
N PHE A 62 3.45 18.55 1.61
CA PHE A 62 3.13 17.41 2.46
C PHE A 62 2.25 17.85 3.63
N PRO A 63 1.27 17.02 4.04
CA PRO A 63 0.63 17.18 5.34
C PRO A 63 1.65 16.87 6.46
N PRO A 64 1.29 17.00 7.75
CA PRO A 64 2.22 16.73 8.84
C PRO A 64 2.91 15.37 8.73
N ARG A 65 4.16 15.32 9.17
CA ARG A 65 5.00 14.12 9.11
C ARG A 65 4.51 13.10 10.13
N GLU A 66 3.97 12.00 9.63
CA GLU A 66 3.57 10.81 10.39
C GLU A 66 4.40 9.63 9.90
N GLN A 67 5.26 9.06 10.75
CA GLN A 67 6.05 7.88 10.35
C GLN A 67 5.26 6.59 10.64
N PRO A 68 5.30 5.59 9.75
CA PRO A 68 6.15 5.49 8.55
C PRO A 68 5.60 6.15 7.28
N MET A 69 4.38 6.68 7.29
CA MET A 69 3.70 7.16 6.09
C MET A 69 4.45 8.30 5.38
N HIS A 70 5.09 9.24 6.09
CA HIS A 70 5.86 10.30 5.46
C HIS A 70 7.04 9.76 4.64
N ALA A 71 7.75 8.75 5.17
CA ALA A 71 8.77 8.05 4.41
C ALA A 71 8.17 7.33 3.19
N VAL A 72 7.03 6.64 3.35
CA VAL A 72 6.32 5.99 2.23
C VAL A 72 5.99 6.99 1.12
N ARG A 73 5.43 8.16 1.43
CA ARG A 73 5.12 9.20 0.43
C ARG A 73 6.36 9.58 -0.37
N ARG A 74 7.47 9.84 0.32
CA ARG A 74 8.73 10.30 -0.27
C ARG A 74 9.42 9.22 -1.10
N SER A 75 9.43 7.98 -0.64
CA SER A 75 10.01 6.85 -1.38
C SER A 75 9.17 6.47 -2.60
N LEU A 76 7.84 6.58 -2.54
CA LEU A 76 6.98 6.43 -3.73
C LEU A 76 7.29 7.51 -4.78
N ILE A 77 7.49 8.76 -4.35
CA ILE A 77 7.91 9.85 -5.25
C ILE A 77 9.26 9.54 -5.89
N ALA A 78 10.24 9.05 -5.12
CA ALA A 78 11.54 8.65 -5.65
C ALA A 78 11.43 7.50 -6.66
N ALA A 79 10.62 6.48 -6.38
CA ALA A 79 10.39 5.35 -7.29
C ALA A 79 9.76 5.80 -8.61
N ILE A 80 8.70 6.63 -8.55
CA ILE A 80 8.05 7.17 -9.75
C ILE A 80 9.01 8.08 -10.53
N GLN A 81 9.85 8.85 -9.85
CA GLN A 81 10.88 9.66 -10.50
C GLN A 81 11.89 8.78 -11.26
N SER A 82 12.31 7.63 -10.71
CA SER A 82 13.16 6.68 -11.42
C SER A 82 12.49 6.16 -12.69
N VAL A 83 11.19 5.83 -12.64
CA VAL A 83 10.41 5.45 -13.83
C VAL A 83 10.33 6.61 -14.85
N LYS A 84 10.13 7.84 -14.38
CA LYS A 84 10.10 9.05 -15.23
C LYS A 84 11.43 9.28 -15.96
N VAL A 85 12.55 9.19 -15.25
CA VAL A 85 13.89 9.33 -15.82
C VAL A 85 14.15 8.24 -16.85
N GLN A 86 13.77 7.01 -16.51
CA GLN A 86 13.92 5.85 -17.38
C GLN A 86 13.04 5.94 -18.65
N ASN A 87 11.90 6.62 -18.59
CA ASN A 87 11.04 6.86 -19.75
C ASN A 87 11.32 8.20 -20.46
N ALA A 88 12.46 8.84 -20.21
CA ALA A 88 12.79 10.12 -20.82
C ALA A 88 12.90 10.01 -22.36
N GLY A 89 12.12 10.82 -23.09
CA GLY A 89 12.08 10.79 -24.55
C GLY A 89 11.19 9.69 -25.13
N VAL A 90 10.56 8.86 -24.28
CA VAL A 90 9.60 7.85 -24.70
C VAL A 90 8.22 8.47 -24.84
N SER A 91 7.51 8.14 -25.93
CA SER A 91 6.12 8.60 -26.12
C SER A 91 5.21 8.05 -25.01
N PRO A 92 4.29 8.86 -24.44
CA PRO A 92 3.33 8.41 -23.43
C PRO A 92 2.51 7.17 -23.81
N ALA A 93 2.33 6.92 -25.12
CA ALA A 93 1.61 5.74 -25.61
C ALA A 93 2.34 4.41 -25.36
N ILE A 94 3.68 4.45 -25.30
CA ILE A 94 4.53 3.26 -25.13
C ILE A 94 5.34 3.28 -23.83
N ALA A 95 5.48 4.43 -23.17
CA ALA A 95 6.12 4.56 -21.86
C ALA A 95 5.51 3.65 -20.80
N ASP A 96 6.27 3.33 -19.76
CA ASP A 96 5.71 2.65 -18.59
C ASP A 96 4.60 3.51 -17.95
N GLN A 97 3.68 2.84 -17.27
CA GLN A 97 2.57 3.52 -16.61
C GLN A 97 2.56 3.17 -15.14
N VAL A 98 2.36 4.18 -14.30
CA VAL A 98 2.26 4.03 -12.85
C VAL A 98 0.82 4.28 -12.39
N SER A 99 0.45 3.69 -11.26
CA SER A 99 -0.85 3.87 -10.61
C SER A 99 -0.66 3.73 -9.11
N VAL A 100 -1.51 4.39 -8.33
CA VAL A 100 -1.51 4.31 -6.86
C VAL A 100 -2.87 3.81 -6.39
N VAL A 101 -2.85 2.78 -5.56
CA VAL A 101 -4.03 2.23 -4.89
C VAL A 101 -3.82 2.34 -3.38
N SER A 102 -4.79 2.88 -2.67
CA SER A 102 -4.86 2.89 -1.21
C SER A 102 -5.89 1.87 -0.72
N PHE A 103 -5.72 1.36 0.49
CA PHE A 103 -6.67 0.45 1.14
C PHE A 103 -6.60 0.61 2.66
N ASP A 104 -7.69 0.28 3.34
CA ASP A 104 -7.80 0.29 4.80
C ASP A 104 -8.91 -0.68 5.27
N ALA A 105 -10.16 -0.44 4.86
CA ALA A 105 -11.32 -1.25 5.26
C ALA A 105 -12.24 -1.55 4.07
N ILE A 106 -13.48 -2.00 4.34
CA ILE A 106 -14.51 -2.28 3.31
C ILE A 106 -15.71 -1.32 3.37
N SER A 107 -15.72 -0.39 4.33
CA SER A 107 -16.75 0.65 4.37
C SER A 107 -16.62 1.59 3.17
N ALA A 108 -17.69 2.23 2.74
CA ALA A 108 -17.68 3.06 1.53
C ALA A 108 -16.57 4.14 1.51
N PHE A 109 -16.15 4.66 2.68
CA PHE A 109 -15.11 5.67 2.79
C PHE A 109 -13.68 5.10 2.92
N HIS A 110 -13.54 3.87 3.41
CA HIS A 110 -12.26 3.20 3.64
C HIS A 110 -11.96 2.08 2.65
N ALA A 111 -12.91 1.79 1.76
CA ALA A 111 -12.78 0.80 0.69
C ALA A 111 -11.56 1.11 -0.18
N PRO A 112 -10.89 0.08 -0.73
CA PRO A 112 -9.76 0.29 -1.61
C PRO A 112 -10.07 1.22 -2.77
N LYS A 113 -9.18 2.20 -2.97
CA LYS A 113 -9.38 3.29 -3.92
C LYS A 113 -8.19 3.40 -4.85
N ILE A 114 -8.46 3.53 -6.14
CA ILE A 114 -7.47 3.96 -7.12
C ILE A 114 -7.33 5.48 -6.94
N GLU A 115 -6.23 5.91 -6.33
CA GLU A 115 -5.96 7.33 -6.10
C GLU A 115 -5.51 8.04 -7.40
N ILE A 116 -4.85 7.29 -8.28
CA ILE A 116 -4.59 7.68 -9.66
C ILE A 116 -4.56 6.45 -10.56
N GLY A 117 -5.25 6.52 -11.71
CA GLY A 117 -5.26 5.46 -12.71
C GLY A 117 -3.88 5.26 -13.36
N LEU A 118 -3.74 4.21 -14.17
CA LEU A 118 -2.52 3.97 -14.95
C LEU A 118 -2.22 5.17 -15.84
N THR A 119 -1.06 5.80 -15.64
CA THR A 119 -0.69 7.05 -16.31
C THR A 119 0.81 7.14 -16.57
N ALA A 120 1.17 7.84 -17.66
CA ALA A 120 2.54 8.30 -17.91
C ALA A 120 2.76 9.76 -17.45
N ASP A 121 1.73 10.39 -16.86
CA ASP A 121 1.88 11.66 -16.13
C ASP A 121 2.41 11.38 -14.71
N TYR A 122 3.72 11.19 -14.66
CA TYR A 122 4.44 10.91 -13.42
C TYR A 122 4.34 12.04 -12.40
N THR A 123 4.19 13.30 -12.84
CA THR A 123 4.08 14.45 -11.93
C THR A 123 2.77 14.39 -11.15
N SER A 124 1.65 14.13 -11.83
CA SER A 124 0.36 13.93 -11.18
C SER A 124 0.37 12.72 -10.25
N ALA A 125 1.07 11.63 -10.62
CA ALA A 125 1.20 10.47 -9.75
C ALA A 125 1.99 10.77 -8.47
N MET A 126 3.11 11.51 -8.57
CA MET A 126 3.90 11.97 -7.42
C MET A 126 3.11 12.91 -6.50
N GLU A 127 2.29 13.81 -7.07
CA GLU A 127 1.38 14.70 -6.34
C GLU A 127 0.28 13.95 -5.58
N VAL A 128 -0.14 12.78 -6.07
CA VAL A 128 -1.05 11.90 -5.33
C VAL A 128 -0.33 11.21 -4.18
N CYS A 129 0.91 10.77 -4.39
CA CYS A 129 1.73 10.15 -3.34
C CYS A 129 1.95 11.10 -2.16
N SER A 130 2.21 12.40 -2.38
CA SER A 130 2.41 13.38 -1.29
C SER A 130 1.19 13.54 -0.37
N LYS A 131 0.02 13.13 -0.85
CA LYS A 131 -1.28 13.31 -0.20
C LYS A 131 -1.80 12.09 0.56
N LEU A 132 -1.19 10.91 0.41
CA LEU A 132 -1.61 9.70 1.12
C LEU A 132 -1.61 9.93 2.64
N GLN A 133 -2.54 9.37 3.41
CA GLN A 133 -2.56 9.52 4.88
C GLN A 133 -3.02 8.24 5.56
N VAL A 134 -2.50 7.99 6.77
CA VAL A 134 -2.97 6.89 7.62
C VAL A 134 -4.35 7.20 8.20
N VAL A 135 -5.15 6.17 8.41
CA VAL A 135 -6.36 6.26 9.22
C VAL A 135 -6.01 6.32 10.71
N GLY A 136 -6.97 6.71 11.54
CA GLY A 136 -6.78 6.73 12.99
C GLY A 136 -6.52 5.34 13.57
N ASP A 137 -5.65 5.27 14.58
CA ASP A 137 -5.30 4.00 15.25
C ASP A 137 -6.50 3.38 16.00
N ILE A 138 -7.51 4.17 16.39
CA ILE A 138 -8.71 3.60 17.00
C ILE A 138 -9.41 2.70 15.98
N GLY A 139 -9.76 1.48 16.39
CA GLY A 139 -10.50 0.53 15.54
C GLY A 139 -9.78 0.19 14.24
N TYR A 140 -8.45 0.09 14.29
CA TYR A 140 -7.54 -0.23 13.18
C TYR A 140 -8.03 -1.40 12.32
N THR A 141 -7.94 -1.21 11.00
CA THR A 141 -8.34 -2.19 9.98
C THR A 141 -7.27 -2.31 8.92
N THR A 142 -7.18 -3.49 8.31
CA THR A 142 -6.25 -3.76 7.21
C THR A 142 -6.91 -4.73 6.23
N ALA A 143 -7.64 -4.18 5.25
CA ALA A 143 -8.31 -4.90 4.17
C ALA A 143 -7.35 -5.21 3.01
N MET A 144 -6.26 -5.91 3.31
CA MET A 144 -5.17 -6.17 2.37
C MET A 144 -5.61 -6.97 1.14
N GLU A 145 -6.45 -8.01 1.34
CA GLU A 145 -6.98 -8.80 0.22
C GLU A 145 -7.75 -7.91 -0.75
N ASN A 146 -8.63 -7.06 -0.23
CA ASN A 146 -9.40 -6.13 -1.03
C ASN A 146 -8.49 -5.15 -1.81
N GLY A 147 -7.42 -4.67 -1.17
CA GLY A 147 -6.40 -3.84 -1.82
C GLY A 147 -5.73 -4.56 -3.00
N ILE A 148 -5.31 -5.81 -2.79
CA ILE A 148 -4.72 -6.65 -3.84
C ILE A 148 -5.72 -6.90 -4.97
N ILE A 149 -6.96 -7.30 -4.66
CA ILE A 149 -8.02 -7.52 -5.66
C ILE A 149 -8.24 -6.25 -6.48
N LYS A 150 -8.33 -5.09 -5.83
CA LYS A 150 -8.52 -3.79 -6.50
C LYS A 150 -7.36 -3.48 -7.45
N GLY A 151 -6.12 -3.64 -6.97
CA GLY A 151 -4.92 -3.43 -7.77
C GLY A 151 -4.84 -4.39 -8.95
N ARG A 152 -5.04 -5.69 -8.70
CA ARG A 152 -4.97 -6.77 -9.70
C ARG A 152 -5.98 -6.56 -10.81
N ASN A 153 -7.24 -6.29 -10.45
CA ASN A 153 -8.30 -6.00 -11.43
C ASN A 153 -7.99 -4.73 -12.24
N HIS A 154 -7.41 -3.71 -11.60
CA HIS A 154 -7.05 -2.46 -12.27
C HIS A 154 -5.91 -2.63 -13.30
N ILE A 155 -4.87 -3.39 -12.96
CA ILE A 155 -3.71 -3.61 -13.85
C ILE A 155 -3.95 -4.70 -14.91
N ALA A 156 -5.04 -5.47 -14.78
CA ALA A 156 -5.43 -6.47 -15.76
C ALA A 156 -5.70 -5.83 -17.14
N PRO A 157 -5.51 -6.57 -18.23
CA PRO A 157 -5.89 -6.12 -19.57
C PRO A 157 -7.36 -5.70 -19.71
N ALA A 158 -7.65 -4.80 -20.65
CA ALA A 158 -9.00 -4.29 -20.91
C ALA A 158 -10.03 -5.37 -21.25
N ASP A 159 -9.63 -6.45 -21.93
CA ASP A 159 -10.49 -7.60 -22.20
C ASP A 159 -10.78 -8.48 -20.97
N LYS A 160 -10.09 -8.21 -19.85
CA LYS A 160 -10.41 -8.75 -18.52
C LYS A 160 -11.05 -7.71 -17.60
N GLY A 161 -11.48 -6.56 -18.14
CA GLY A 161 -12.14 -5.49 -17.39
C GLY A 161 -11.21 -4.52 -16.65
N GLY A 162 -9.89 -4.61 -16.86
CA GLY A 162 -8.92 -3.69 -16.26
C GLY A 162 -8.50 -2.54 -17.18
N SER A 163 -7.50 -1.76 -16.76
CA SER A 163 -6.93 -0.63 -17.52
C SER A 163 -5.54 -0.93 -18.08
N GLY A 164 -5.00 -2.12 -17.84
CA GLY A 164 -3.66 -2.49 -18.26
C GLY A 164 -3.56 -2.72 -19.78
N ARG A 165 -2.38 -2.42 -20.33
CA ARG A 165 -2.03 -2.84 -21.70
C ARG A 165 -1.81 -4.35 -21.80
N LYS A 166 -2.09 -4.93 -22.97
CA LYS A 166 -1.72 -6.32 -23.28
C LYS A 166 -0.21 -6.42 -23.53
N PHE A 167 0.34 -7.62 -23.36
CA PHE A 167 1.74 -7.95 -23.68
C PHE A 167 2.79 -7.07 -22.97
N THR A 168 2.47 -6.62 -21.75
CA THR A 168 3.40 -5.90 -20.87
C THR A 168 3.54 -6.67 -19.56
N THR A 169 4.71 -6.62 -18.93
CA THR A 169 4.87 -7.07 -17.55
C THR A 169 3.93 -6.27 -16.65
N LYS A 170 3.28 -6.96 -15.71
CA LYS A 170 2.48 -6.35 -14.66
C LYS A 170 3.21 -6.49 -13.34
N VAL A 171 3.39 -5.38 -12.65
CA VAL A 171 4.11 -5.31 -11.38
C VAL A 171 3.23 -4.57 -10.38
N MET A 172 3.08 -5.16 -9.20
CA MET A 172 2.45 -4.57 -8.04
C MET A 172 3.46 -4.57 -6.91
N VAL A 173 3.63 -3.42 -6.27
CA VAL A 173 4.38 -3.30 -5.02
C VAL A 173 3.38 -3.04 -3.90
N LEU A 174 3.32 -3.94 -2.94
CA LEU A 174 2.40 -3.87 -1.80
C LEU A 174 3.15 -3.33 -0.58
N LEU A 175 2.79 -2.14 -0.11
CA LEU A 175 3.36 -1.56 1.10
C LEU A 175 2.40 -1.73 2.27
N THR A 176 2.84 -2.42 3.32
CA THR A 176 2.01 -2.74 4.49
C THR A 176 2.86 -3.22 5.66
N ASP A 177 2.30 -3.22 6.87
CA ASP A 177 2.86 -3.88 8.05
C ASP A 177 2.51 -5.39 8.12
N GLY A 178 1.85 -5.96 7.11
CA GLY A 178 1.71 -7.42 7.02
C GLY A 178 0.64 -8.02 7.93
N VAL A 179 -0.27 -7.23 8.53
CA VAL A 179 -1.28 -7.77 9.45
C VAL A 179 -2.70 -7.55 8.90
N PRO A 180 -3.14 -8.35 7.90
CA PRO A 180 -4.52 -8.28 7.41
C PRO A 180 -5.51 -8.72 8.49
N ASN A 181 -6.64 -8.03 8.60
CA ASN A 181 -7.70 -8.38 9.55
C ASN A 181 -9.12 -8.25 8.97
N ILE A 182 -9.23 -7.84 7.70
CA ILE A 182 -10.47 -7.79 6.91
C ILE A 182 -10.20 -8.42 5.55
N TRP A 183 -11.17 -9.19 5.05
CA TRP A 183 -11.11 -9.88 3.76
C TRP A 183 -12.51 -9.95 3.12
N GLN A 184 -12.58 -10.26 1.83
CA GLN A 184 -13.82 -10.30 1.03
C GLN A 184 -14.15 -11.68 0.49
N SER A 185 -13.15 -12.49 0.10
CA SER A 185 -13.45 -13.84 -0.41
C SER A 185 -14.09 -14.69 0.68
N SER A 186 -15.03 -15.55 0.30
CA SER A 186 -15.70 -16.42 1.26
C SER A 186 -14.73 -17.47 1.81
N ASN A 187 -14.90 -17.91 3.05
CA ASN A 187 -14.04 -18.96 3.61
C ASN A 187 -14.08 -20.25 2.76
N ALA A 188 -15.23 -20.59 2.18
CA ALA A 188 -15.37 -21.75 1.30
C ALA A 188 -14.54 -21.62 0.01
N GLU A 189 -14.46 -20.41 -0.56
CA GLU A 189 -13.62 -20.12 -1.72
C GLU A 189 -12.13 -20.22 -1.37
N ILE A 190 -11.73 -19.63 -0.25
CA ILE A 190 -10.35 -19.66 0.24
C ILE A 190 -9.91 -21.11 0.49
N ASP A 191 -10.69 -21.85 1.29
CA ASP A 191 -10.38 -23.24 1.66
C ASP A 191 -10.40 -24.16 0.42
N GLY A 192 -11.36 -23.95 -0.48
CA GLY A 192 -11.46 -24.67 -1.74
C GLY A 192 -10.24 -24.46 -2.63
N TYR A 193 -9.78 -23.21 -2.77
CA TYR A 193 -8.58 -22.90 -3.55
C TYR A 193 -7.32 -23.49 -2.91
N SER A 194 -7.14 -23.34 -1.59
CA SER A 194 -5.95 -23.87 -0.89
C SER A 194 -5.89 -25.40 -0.92
N THR A 195 -7.05 -26.07 -0.90
CA THR A 195 -7.13 -27.53 -1.03
C THR A 195 -6.76 -27.99 -2.44
N ALA A 196 -7.22 -27.26 -3.46
CA ALA A 196 -6.91 -27.57 -4.86
C ALA A 196 -5.45 -27.22 -5.23
N ASN A 197 -4.82 -26.29 -4.52
CA ASN A 197 -3.47 -25.80 -4.79
C ASN A 197 -2.62 -25.84 -3.50
N PRO A 198 -2.27 -27.03 -2.98
CA PRO A 198 -1.58 -27.14 -1.70
C PRO A 198 -0.20 -26.47 -1.74
N ASN A 199 0.09 -25.69 -0.70
CA ASN A 199 1.39 -25.05 -0.49
C ASN A 199 1.66 -24.93 1.03
N ALA A 200 2.91 -25.15 1.46
CA ALA A 200 3.35 -25.03 2.85
C ALA A 200 3.28 -23.59 3.40
N ASP A 201 3.16 -22.59 2.51
CA ASP A 201 3.02 -21.20 2.90
C ASP A 201 1.62 -20.84 3.43
N TYR A 202 0.59 -21.66 3.14
CA TYR A 202 -0.73 -21.45 3.74
C TYR A 202 -0.71 -21.69 5.26
N TYR A 203 -1.49 -20.89 5.98
CA TYR A 203 -1.83 -21.13 7.37
C TYR A 203 -2.94 -22.18 7.47
N SER A 204 -3.24 -22.64 8.70
CA SER A 204 -4.44 -23.45 8.91
C SER A 204 -5.71 -22.67 8.50
N ASN A 205 -6.78 -23.39 8.19
CA ASN A 205 -8.09 -22.80 7.82
C ASN A 205 -8.72 -21.92 8.92
N LEU A 206 -8.14 -21.90 10.13
CA LEU A 206 -8.51 -20.98 11.20
C LEU A 206 -8.04 -19.54 10.96
N TYR A 207 -7.21 -19.30 9.94
CA TYR A 207 -6.63 -17.99 9.59
C TYR A 207 -7.06 -17.52 8.18
N PRO A 208 -8.37 -17.39 7.91
CA PRO A 208 -8.86 -17.04 6.57
C PRO A 208 -8.36 -15.67 6.10
N TRP A 209 -8.14 -14.70 6.99
CA TRP A 209 -7.61 -13.38 6.61
C TRP A 209 -6.21 -13.46 5.99
N TYR A 210 -5.30 -14.27 6.54
CA TYR A 210 -3.99 -14.49 5.95
C TYR A 210 -4.09 -15.32 4.66
N ASN A 211 -4.87 -16.42 4.68
CA ASN A 211 -5.00 -17.30 3.53
C ASN A 211 -5.70 -16.63 2.34
N SER A 212 -6.59 -15.66 2.57
CA SER A 212 -7.24 -14.88 1.52
C SER A 212 -6.20 -14.12 0.66
N VAL A 213 -5.26 -13.46 1.31
CA VAL A 213 -4.16 -12.74 0.66
C VAL A 213 -3.20 -13.69 -0.05
N LEU A 214 -2.86 -14.83 0.56
CA LEU A 214 -2.00 -15.85 -0.06
C LEU A 214 -2.66 -16.45 -1.31
N MET A 215 -3.98 -16.70 -1.27
CA MET A 215 -4.76 -17.12 -2.43
C MET A 215 -4.66 -16.09 -3.55
N GLN A 216 -4.90 -14.79 -3.27
CA GLN A 216 -4.77 -13.75 -4.28
C GLN A 216 -3.35 -13.67 -4.85
N SER A 217 -2.33 -13.85 -4.01
CA SER A 217 -0.92 -13.82 -4.41
C SER A 217 -0.56 -14.97 -5.35
N ALA A 218 -1.06 -16.18 -5.06
CA ALA A 218 -0.91 -17.35 -5.93
C ALA A 218 -1.67 -17.17 -7.25
N GLN A 219 -2.87 -16.59 -7.22
CA GLN A 219 -3.62 -16.31 -8.44
C GLN A 219 -2.90 -15.27 -9.34
N MET A 220 -2.29 -14.23 -8.75
CA MET A 220 -1.46 -13.28 -9.49
C MET A 220 -0.25 -13.95 -10.15
N GLN A 221 0.35 -14.96 -9.50
CA GLN A 221 1.45 -15.74 -10.06
C GLN A 221 1.01 -16.48 -11.32
N VAL A 222 -0.16 -17.13 -11.29
CA VAL A 222 -0.77 -17.81 -12.46
C VAL A 222 -1.03 -16.81 -13.60
N GLU A 223 -1.44 -15.60 -13.25
CA GLU A 223 -1.68 -14.50 -14.20
C GLU A 223 -0.41 -13.83 -14.71
N LYS A 224 0.77 -14.25 -14.24
CA LYS A 224 2.08 -13.65 -14.55
C LYS A 224 2.19 -12.18 -14.14
N THR A 225 1.50 -11.82 -13.05
CA THR A 225 1.68 -10.53 -12.38
C THR A 225 2.65 -10.69 -11.22
N LEU A 226 3.69 -9.86 -11.20
CA LEU A 226 4.67 -9.82 -10.12
C LEU A 226 4.10 -9.00 -8.96
N LEU A 227 4.15 -9.55 -7.75
CA LEU A 227 3.73 -8.93 -6.50
C LEU A 227 4.94 -8.89 -5.56
N PHE A 228 5.41 -7.69 -5.24
CA PHE A 228 6.49 -7.45 -4.29
C PHE A 228 5.90 -6.91 -2.98
N PRO A 229 5.74 -7.75 -1.94
CA PRO A 229 5.36 -7.29 -0.61
C PRO A 229 6.56 -6.59 0.06
N VAL A 230 6.39 -5.34 0.42
CA VAL A 230 7.40 -4.52 1.11
C VAL A 230 6.88 -4.21 2.51
N GLY A 231 7.55 -4.80 3.50
CA GLY A 231 7.21 -4.59 4.90
C GLY A 231 7.57 -3.18 5.36
N VAL A 232 6.64 -2.51 6.06
CA VAL A 232 6.83 -1.14 6.54
C VAL A 232 6.65 -1.07 8.06
N GLY A 233 7.63 -0.49 8.75
CA GLY A 233 7.56 -0.21 10.18
C GLY A 233 7.99 -1.37 11.08
N LEU A 234 8.11 -1.07 12.38
CA LEU A 234 8.58 -2.02 13.40
C LEU A 234 7.61 -3.17 13.70
N GLY A 235 6.31 -2.93 13.49
CA GLY A 235 5.26 -3.92 13.75
C GLY A 235 5.07 -4.92 12.62
N CYS A 236 5.91 -4.87 11.58
CA CYS A 236 5.66 -5.65 10.37
C CYS A 236 5.75 -7.16 10.62
N ASP A 237 4.73 -7.92 10.18
CA ASP A 237 4.75 -9.38 10.13
C ASP A 237 5.56 -9.86 8.93
N TYR A 238 6.88 -9.91 9.11
CA TYR A 238 7.83 -10.26 8.08
C TYR A 238 7.76 -11.73 7.63
N ASP A 239 7.30 -12.67 8.48
CA ASP A 239 7.06 -14.06 8.06
C ASP A 239 5.90 -14.12 7.07
N PHE A 240 4.84 -13.36 7.34
CA PHE A 240 3.72 -13.27 6.42
C PHE A 240 4.10 -12.62 5.08
N MET A 241 4.88 -11.54 5.10
CA MET A 241 5.39 -10.91 3.87
C MET A 241 6.24 -11.88 3.04
N ASP A 242 7.04 -12.73 3.68
CA ASP A 242 7.82 -13.75 2.99
C ASP A 242 6.95 -14.81 2.32
N ARG A 243 5.86 -15.23 2.98
CA ARG A 243 4.89 -16.17 2.40
C ARG A 243 4.25 -15.57 1.15
N ILE A 244 3.90 -14.28 1.16
CA ILE A 244 3.38 -13.58 -0.03
C ILE A 244 4.42 -13.62 -1.16
N SER A 245 5.68 -13.27 -0.87
CA SER A 245 6.76 -13.29 -1.85
C SER A 245 6.99 -14.67 -2.45
N ARG A 246 7.05 -15.73 -1.63
CA ARG A 246 7.21 -17.11 -2.10
C ARG A 246 6.01 -17.60 -2.91
N MET A 247 4.80 -17.25 -2.49
CA MET A 247 3.57 -17.57 -3.25
C MET A 247 3.57 -16.91 -4.63
N ASN A 248 4.13 -15.70 -4.77
CA ASN A 248 4.22 -15.02 -6.05
C ASN A 248 5.53 -15.28 -6.84
N LYS A 249 6.52 -15.93 -6.21
CA LYS A 249 7.88 -16.16 -6.74
C LYS A 249 8.65 -14.86 -7.00
N THR A 250 8.52 -13.92 -6.08
CA THR A 250 9.27 -12.65 -6.03
C THR A 250 10.19 -12.59 -4.82
N ASP A 251 10.35 -13.71 -4.12
CA ASP A 251 11.28 -13.83 -3.00
C ASP A 251 12.74 -13.85 -3.47
N GLU A 252 13.62 -13.32 -2.63
CA GLU A 252 15.06 -13.51 -2.74
C GLU A 252 15.52 -14.38 -1.57
N GLY A 253 15.90 -15.62 -1.85
CA GLY A 253 16.29 -16.58 -0.81
C GLY A 253 15.15 -16.91 0.16
N GLY A 254 13.89 -16.89 -0.30
CA GLY A 254 12.71 -17.12 0.53
C GLY A 254 12.23 -15.88 1.29
N GLN A 255 12.81 -14.70 1.06
CA GLN A 255 12.50 -13.47 1.79
C GLN A 255 11.91 -12.38 0.90
N SER A 256 11.02 -11.61 1.50
CA SER A 256 10.47 -10.36 0.97
C SER A 256 11.43 -9.19 1.22
N PRO A 257 11.37 -8.11 0.40
CA PRO A 257 12.08 -6.89 0.69
C PRO A 257 11.74 -6.33 2.09
N ARG A 258 12.80 -6.07 2.87
CA ARG A 258 12.68 -5.64 4.26
C ARG A 258 12.79 -4.13 4.39
N GLY A 259 11.76 -3.46 4.88
CA GLY A 259 11.88 -2.10 5.39
C GLY A 259 12.83 -2.02 6.59
N SER A 260 13.06 -0.81 7.09
CA SER A 260 13.78 -0.65 8.35
C SER A 260 12.82 -0.69 9.53
N GLY A 261 13.32 -1.03 10.72
CA GLY A 261 12.66 -0.76 12.00
C GLY A 261 13.00 0.63 12.55
N ASN A 262 14.05 1.27 12.04
CA ASN A 262 14.49 2.59 12.46
C ASN A 262 13.78 3.68 11.64
N PRO A 263 12.97 4.56 12.25
CA PRO A 263 12.28 5.64 11.53
C PRO A 263 13.22 6.59 10.77
N ALA A 264 14.48 6.72 11.21
CA ALA A 264 15.48 7.54 10.52
C ALA A 264 15.92 6.96 9.16
N GLU A 265 15.73 5.66 8.95
CA GLU A 265 16.17 4.93 7.75
C GLU A 265 15.03 4.61 6.80
N TYR A 266 13.76 4.78 7.21
CA TYR A 266 12.59 4.35 6.42
C TYR A 266 12.64 4.87 4.98
N GLU A 267 12.93 6.16 4.78
CA GLU A 267 12.94 6.76 3.44
C GLU A 267 14.03 6.15 2.55
N GLN A 268 15.28 6.12 3.03
CA GLN A 268 16.39 5.57 2.26
C GLN A 268 16.17 4.09 1.96
N ARG A 269 15.78 3.30 2.97
CA ARG A 269 15.59 1.87 2.80
C ARG A 269 14.46 1.54 1.83
N LEU A 270 13.33 2.26 1.89
CA LEU A 270 12.24 2.07 0.95
C LEU A 270 12.64 2.49 -0.48
N THR A 271 13.41 3.57 -0.62
CA THR A 271 13.96 3.99 -1.92
C THR A 271 14.87 2.91 -2.52
N ASP A 272 15.78 2.34 -1.73
CA ASP A 272 16.68 1.27 -2.17
C ASP A 272 15.88 0.04 -2.64
N ILE A 273 14.86 -0.37 -1.87
CA ILE A 273 13.97 -1.49 -2.23
C ILE A 273 13.28 -1.24 -3.57
N PHE A 274 12.74 -0.04 -3.79
CA PHE A 274 12.10 0.29 -5.05
C PHE A 274 13.10 0.22 -6.21
N GLU A 275 14.31 0.73 -6.04
CA GLU A 275 15.35 0.62 -7.05
C GLU A 275 15.72 -0.83 -7.37
N GLU A 276 15.84 -1.69 -6.35
CA GLU A 276 16.11 -3.13 -6.51
C GLU A 276 14.98 -3.81 -7.31
N ILE A 277 13.72 -3.51 -6.98
CA ILE A 277 12.55 -4.02 -7.71
C ILE A 277 12.59 -3.58 -9.17
N LEU A 278 12.84 -2.29 -9.45
CA LEU A 278 12.89 -1.76 -10.81
C LEU A 278 14.04 -2.35 -11.64
N LYS A 279 15.13 -2.76 -11.00
CA LYS A 279 16.30 -3.42 -11.63
C LYS A 279 16.11 -4.93 -11.79
N THR A 280 15.06 -5.52 -11.21
CA THR A 280 14.81 -6.97 -11.31
C THR A 280 14.57 -7.39 -12.76
N PRO A 281 15.23 -8.46 -13.28
CA PRO A 281 15.18 -8.83 -14.69
C PRO A 281 13.77 -8.98 -15.29
N ASN A 282 12.80 -9.42 -14.48
CA ASN A 282 11.43 -9.64 -14.92
C ASN A 282 10.58 -8.36 -14.98
N VAL A 283 11.03 -7.25 -14.36
CA VAL A 283 10.31 -5.97 -14.29
C VAL A 283 10.61 -5.05 -15.47
N ARG A 284 11.81 -5.16 -16.06
CA ARG A 284 12.37 -4.39 -17.19
C ARG A 284 11.50 -3.23 -17.71
N LEU A 285 11.83 -2.03 -17.24
CA LEU A 285 11.26 -0.77 -17.72
C LEU A 285 11.59 -0.49 -19.19
N VAL A 286 10.77 0.36 -19.81
CA VAL A 286 10.99 0.91 -21.15
C VAL A 286 12.15 1.91 -21.10
N LYS A 287 12.86 2.05 -22.23
CA LYS A 287 14.24 2.53 -22.32
C LYS A 287 14.42 4.05 -22.24
#